data_AF-A0A382KS63-F1
#
_entry.id   AF-A0A382KS63-F1
#
_cell.length_a   1.000
_cell.length_b   1.000
_cell.length_c   1.000
_cell.angle_alpha   90.00
_cell.angle_beta   90.00
_cell.angle_gamma   90.00
#
_symmetry.space_group_name_H-M   'P 1'
#
loop_
_entity.id
_entity.type
_entity.pdbx_description
1 polymer ?
#
loop_
_entity_poly.entity_id
_entity_poly.type
_entity_poly.pdbx_seq_one_letter_code
_entity_poly.pdbx_strand_id
1 'polypeptide(L)'
;MPNIKLSLAACDYDHLRDLFTGRVKVEGVDIIPMVFDEPHHIFHRASNFTDFDIHEMSFGRYISLVSQKKNEMTALPVFPSRVARQSAFYVRSGSRIKDTLDLEGKRVGIPEWTQTATIYARGWLAETEGVDLRKIKWFQTGVDNPGRPEPSNPILPPGINVTPVTDKSLSEL
;
A
#
# COMPACT_ATOMS: atom_id res chain seq x y z
N MET A 1 -12.34 35.13 -11.98
CA MET A 1 -10.92 34.68 -12.09
C MET A 1 -10.91 33.40 -12.89
N PRO A 2 -9.88 33.10 -13.70
CA PRO A 2 -9.78 31.82 -14.39
C PRO A 2 -9.61 30.68 -13.37
N ASN A 3 -10.13 29.49 -13.70
CA ASN A 3 -9.91 28.29 -12.90
C ASN A 3 -8.42 27.92 -12.87
N ILE A 4 -7.96 27.33 -11.75
CA ILE A 4 -6.61 26.76 -11.64
C ILE A 4 -6.63 25.37 -12.27
N LYS A 5 -5.60 25.03 -13.05
CA LYS A 5 -5.44 23.70 -13.62
C LYS A 5 -4.63 22.83 -12.67
N LEU A 6 -5.17 21.67 -12.27
CA LEU A 6 -4.48 20.72 -11.39
C LEU A 6 -4.55 19.32 -12.00
N SER A 7 -3.41 18.67 -12.12
CA SER A 7 -3.33 17.25 -12.46
C SER A 7 -3.73 16.38 -11.27
N LEU A 8 -4.57 15.37 -11.54
CA LEU A 8 -5.02 14.40 -10.54
C LEU A 8 -4.74 12.98 -11.03
N ALA A 9 -3.77 12.32 -10.39
CA ALA A 9 -3.42 10.93 -10.64
C ALA A 9 -4.13 9.97 -9.68
N ALA A 10 -5.00 9.11 -10.19
CA ALA A 10 -5.61 8.02 -9.41
C ALA A 10 -5.94 6.83 -10.31
N CYS A 11 -6.28 5.70 -9.71
CA CYS A 11 -6.82 4.58 -10.47
C CYS A 11 -8.25 4.82 -10.97
N ASP A 12 -8.66 4.03 -11.96
CA ASP A 12 -10.02 4.07 -12.53
C ASP A 12 -11.06 3.44 -11.58
N TYR A 13 -11.33 4.11 -10.47
CA TYR A 13 -12.40 3.72 -9.56
C TYR A 13 -13.73 4.34 -9.98
N ASP A 14 -14.82 3.56 -9.90
CA ASP A 14 -16.17 4.02 -10.28
C ASP A 14 -16.58 5.32 -9.57
N HIS A 15 -16.17 5.50 -8.32
CA HIS A 15 -16.51 6.68 -7.51
C HIS A 15 -15.60 7.91 -7.79
N LEU A 16 -14.59 7.79 -8.65
CA LEU A 16 -13.82 8.92 -9.19
C LEU A 16 -14.19 9.24 -10.64
N ARG A 17 -14.89 8.33 -11.33
CA ARG A 17 -15.16 8.46 -12.77
C ARG A 17 -15.98 9.70 -13.12
N ASP A 18 -16.93 10.09 -12.27
CA ASP A 18 -17.73 11.31 -12.49
C ASP A 18 -16.87 12.58 -12.39
N LEU A 19 -15.82 12.58 -11.57
CA LEU A 19 -14.84 13.67 -11.50
C LEU A 19 -13.96 13.68 -12.77
N PHE A 20 -13.45 12.52 -13.18
CA PHE A 20 -12.57 12.41 -14.35
C PHE A 20 -13.26 12.66 -15.69
N THR A 21 -14.56 12.36 -15.79
CA THR A 21 -15.36 12.65 -16.98
C THR A 21 -15.91 14.08 -17.01
N GLY A 22 -15.70 14.85 -15.93
CA GLY A 22 -16.21 16.22 -15.79
C GLY A 22 -17.71 16.32 -15.53
N ARG A 23 -18.39 15.19 -15.23
CA ARG A 23 -19.79 15.16 -14.80
C ARG A 23 -19.97 15.88 -13.46
N VAL A 24 -19.02 15.69 -12.55
CA VAL A 24 -18.87 16.45 -11.31
C VAL A 24 -17.69 17.40 -11.47
N LYS A 25 -17.91 18.68 -11.21
CA LYS A 25 -16.89 19.73 -11.31
C LYS A 25 -16.49 20.23 -9.92
N VAL A 26 -15.21 20.59 -9.80
CA VAL A 26 -14.69 21.28 -8.61
C VAL A 26 -14.76 22.78 -8.87
N GLU A 27 -15.38 23.52 -7.96
CA GLU A 27 -15.46 24.98 -8.10
C GLU A 27 -14.06 25.60 -8.14
N GLY A 28 -13.79 26.43 -9.15
CA GLY A 28 -12.51 27.13 -9.30
C GLY A 28 -11.35 26.28 -9.82
N VAL A 29 -11.55 25.00 -10.12
CA VAL A 29 -10.49 24.08 -10.55
C VAL A 29 -10.87 23.32 -11.83
N ASP A 30 -9.96 23.33 -12.80
CA ASP A 30 -10.00 22.46 -13.96
C ASP A 30 -9.08 21.25 -13.69
N ILE A 31 -9.69 20.10 -13.42
CA ILE A 31 -8.95 18.85 -13.19
C ILE A 31 -8.42 18.32 -14.53
N ILE A 32 -7.12 18.01 -14.58
CA ILE A 32 -6.47 17.26 -15.66
C ILE A 32 -6.37 15.80 -15.19
N PRO A 33 -7.25 14.89 -15.65
CA PRO A 33 -7.29 13.52 -15.18
C PRO A 33 -6.07 12.73 -15.68
N MET A 34 -5.39 12.02 -14.78
CA MET A 34 -4.32 11.08 -15.09
C MET A 34 -4.70 9.71 -14.52
N VAL A 35 -5.38 8.90 -15.34
CA VAL A 35 -5.96 7.63 -14.90
C VAL A 35 -4.96 6.50 -15.15
N PHE A 36 -4.76 5.65 -14.14
CA PHE A 36 -3.84 4.50 -14.21
C PHE A 36 -4.56 3.20 -13.86
N ASP A 37 -4.10 2.08 -14.41
CA ASP A 37 -4.66 0.77 -14.08
C ASP A 37 -4.22 0.30 -12.69
N GLU A 38 -3.02 0.67 -12.26
CA GLU A 38 -2.43 0.22 -11.00
C GLU A 38 -1.86 1.38 -10.17
N PRO A 39 -2.11 1.40 -8.85
CA PRO A 39 -1.67 2.50 -7.99
C PRO A 39 -0.15 2.53 -7.85
N HIS A 40 0.53 1.40 -8.07
CA HIS A 40 1.97 1.31 -7.96
C HIS A 40 2.71 2.15 -9.03
N HIS A 41 2.11 2.33 -10.22
CA HIS A 41 2.65 3.23 -11.24
C HIS A 41 2.60 4.68 -10.77
N ILE A 42 1.52 5.08 -10.10
CA ILE A 42 1.37 6.42 -9.51
C ILE A 42 2.42 6.61 -8.41
N PHE A 43 2.53 5.66 -7.47
CA PHE A 43 3.45 5.76 -6.33
C PHE A 43 4.91 5.83 -6.77
N HIS A 44 5.29 5.01 -7.75
CA HIS A 44 6.62 5.02 -8.33
C HIS A 44 6.91 6.37 -8.98
N ARG A 45 5.99 6.89 -9.80
CA ARG A 45 6.20 8.19 -10.45
C ARG A 45 6.28 9.32 -9.44
N ALA A 46 5.31 9.43 -8.53
CA ALA A 46 5.28 10.48 -7.51
C ALA A 46 6.50 10.47 -6.57
N SER A 47 7.10 9.29 -6.32
CA SER A 47 8.29 9.17 -5.47
C SER A 47 9.59 9.55 -6.18
N ASN A 48 9.65 9.43 -7.51
CA ASN A 48 10.86 9.67 -8.29
C ASN A 48 10.79 10.97 -9.11
N PHE A 49 9.59 11.48 -9.33
CA PHE A 49 9.30 12.63 -10.19
C PHE A 49 8.17 13.47 -9.56
N THR A 50 8.28 14.79 -9.64
CA THR A 50 7.24 15.73 -9.21
C THR A 50 6.22 15.93 -10.35
N ASP A 51 5.61 14.81 -10.77
CA ASP A 51 4.82 14.75 -12.00
C ASP A 51 3.34 15.16 -11.83
N PHE A 52 2.86 15.27 -10.59
CA PHE A 52 1.43 15.44 -10.28
C PHE A 52 1.21 16.50 -9.21
N ASP A 53 0.17 17.31 -9.37
CA ASP A 53 -0.29 18.26 -8.34
C ASP A 53 -1.04 17.53 -7.22
N ILE A 54 -1.85 16.53 -7.60
CA ILE A 54 -2.60 15.66 -6.69
C ILE A 54 -2.42 14.21 -7.16
N HIS A 55 -2.11 13.30 -6.24
CA HIS A 55 -1.98 11.90 -6.59
C HIS A 55 -2.41 10.96 -5.46
N GLU A 56 -2.82 9.74 -5.83
CA GLU A 56 -3.01 8.65 -4.87
C GLU A 56 -1.67 8.27 -4.22
N MET A 57 -1.70 7.93 -2.94
CA MET A 57 -0.52 7.57 -2.15
C MET A 57 -0.86 6.45 -1.18
N SER A 58 0.09 5.54 -0.94
CA SER A 58 -0.03 4.54 0.14
C SER A 58 -0.13 5.27 1.48
N PHE A 59 -1.26 5.12 2.18
CA PHE A 59 -1.48 5.74 3.49
C PHE A 59 -0.44 5.31 4.54
N GLY A 60 -0.07 4.02 4.56
CA GLY A 60 1.00 3.51 5.42
C GLY A 60 2.35 4.21 5.17
N ARG A 61 2.69 4.43 3.89
CA ARG A 61 3.90 5.17 3.50
C ARG A 61 3.80 6.64 3.91
N TYR A 62 2.65 7.28 3.71
CA TYR A 62 2.42 8.67 4.15
C TYR A 62 2.63 8.83 5.67
N ILE A 63 2.01 7.97 6.49
CA ILE A 63 2.22 7.99 7.95
C ILE A 63 3.70 7.78 8.30
N SER A 64 4.38 6.86 7.63
CA SER A 64 5.82 6.62 7.83
C SER A 64 6.66 7.86 7.50
N LEU A 65 6.31 8.63 6.47
CA LEU A 65 7.04 9.87 6.12
C LEU A 65 6.75 10.98 7.14
N VAL A 66 5.50 11.11 7.58
CA VAL A 66 5.09 12.07 8.62
C VAL A 66 5.81 11.79 9.93
N SER A 67 5.86 10.54 10.38
CA SER A 67 6.54 10.16 11.64
C SER A 67 8.05 10.42 11.59
N GLN A 68 8.66 10.36 10.41
CA GLN A 68 10.07 10.68 10.17
C GLN A 68 10.33 12.18 9.92
N LYS A 69 9.30 13.04 9.91
CA LYS A 69 9.38 14.46 9.53
C LYS A 69 9.97 14.69 8.12
N LYS A 70 9.66 13.78 7.18
CA LYS A 70 10.12 13.81 5.77
C LYS A 70 8.99 14.02 4.78
N ASN A 71 7.80 14.38 5.26
CA ASN A 71 6.64 14.54 4.41
C ASN A 71 6.52 15.98 3.89
N GLU A 72 6.47 16.13 2.58
CA GLU A 72 6.34 17.42 1.87
C GLU A 72 4.92 17.62 1.28
N MET A 73 4.01 16.66 1.49
CA MET A 73 2.68 16.65 0.92
C MET A 73 1.61 16.95 1.97
N THR A 74 0.46 17.48 1.55
CA THR A 74 -0.73 17.54 2.41
C THR A 74 -1.69 16.42 2.01
N ALA A 75 -2.00 15.51 2.94
CA ALA A 75 -2.98 14.46 2.67
C ALA A 75 -4.42 15.01 2.68
N LEU A 76 -5.20 14.55 1.70
CA LEU A 76 -6.66 14.66 1.73
C LEU A 76 -7.23 13.38 2.37
N PRO A 77 -8.23 13.46 3.26
CA PRO A 77 -8.82 12.30 3.92
C PRO A 77 -9.78 11.53 2.99
N VAL A 78 -9.30 11.19 1.80
CA VAL A 78 -10.06 10.48 0.76
C VAL A 78 -9.37 9.13 0.51
N PHE A 79 -10.12 8.05 0.69
CA PHE A 79 -9.62 6.68 0.58
C PHE A 79 -10.31 5.97 -0.59
N PRO A 80 -9.79 6.12 -1.83
CA PRO A 80 -10.46 5.60 -3.01
C PRO A 80 -10.29 4.08 -3.15
N SER A 81 -9.14 3.52 -2.78
CA SER A 81 -8.92 2.07 -2.78
C SER A 81 -9.76 1.36 -1.71
N ARG A 82 -10.81 0.64 -2.12
CA ARG A 82 -11.70 -0.13 -1.24
C ARG A 82 -11.76 -1.59 -1.66
N VAL A 83 -11.22 -2.48 -0.82
CA VAL A 83 -11.26 -3.92 -1.02
C VAL A 83 -11.33 -4.65 0.32
N ALA A 84 -11.88 -5.86 0.36
CA ALA A 84 -11.88 -6.71 1.54
C ALA A 84 -10.45 -7.21 1.81
N ARG A 85 -9.76 -6.61 2.78
CA ARG A 85 -8.31 -6.83 2.99
C ARG A 85 -7.96 -8.24 3.48
N GLN A 86 -8.93 -9.02 3.95
CA GLN A 86 -8.76 -10.44 4.24
C GLN A 86 -8.37 -11.25 2.99
N SER A 87 -8.71 -10.77 1.79
CA SER A 87 -8.29 -11.41 0.52
C SER A 87 -6.79 -11.28 0.24
N ALA A 88 -6.03 -10.59 1.09
CA ALA A 88 -4.58 -10.45 0.95
C ALA A 88 -3.80 -11.67 1.45
N PHE A 89 -4.47 -12.65 2.08
CA PHE A 89 -3.83 -13.87 2.57
C PHE A 89 -3.87 -14.97 1.52
N TYR A 90 -2.69 -15.46 1.16
CA TYR A 90 -2.50 -16.60 0.29
C TYR A 90 -1.75 -17.68 1.04
N VAL A 91 -2.24 -18.91 0.94
CA VAL A 91 -1.56 -20.09 1.47
C VAL A 91 -1.25 -21.05 0.35
N ARG A 92 -0.08 -21.67 0.40
CA ARG A 92 0.32 -22.69 -0.58
C ARG A 92 -0.68 -23.86 -0.57
N SER A 93 -1.01 -24.38 -1.75
CA SER A 93 -1.79 -25.60 -1.88
C SER A 93 -1.15 -26.75 -1.08
N GLY A 94 -1.96 -27.50 -0.34
CA GLY A 94 -1.51 -28.56 0.56
C GLY A 94 -0.91 -28.07 1.89
N SER A 95 -0.95 -26.77 2.18
CA SER A 95 -0.60 -26.23 3.50
C SER A 95 -1.51 -26.81 4.59
N ARG A 96 -0.95 -26.95 5.80
CA ARG A 96 -1.71 -27.34 7.00
C ARG A 96 -2.34 -26.16 7.73
N ILE A 97 -2.13 -24.93 7.26
CA ILE A 97 -2.75 -23.71 7.80
C ILE A 97 -4.25 -23.78 7.52
N LYS A 98 -5.05 -23.78 8.58
CA LYS A 98 -6.52 -23.80 8.52
C LYS A 98 -7.12 -22.51 9.07
N ASP A 99 -6.39 -21.84 9.95
CA ASP A 99 -6.84 -20.61 10.60
C ASP A 99 -5.68 -19.61 10.80
N THR A 100 -6.02 -18.38 11.19
CA THR A 100 -5.09 -17.26 11.39
C THR A 100 -4.05 -17.54 12.48
N LEU A 101 -4.44 -18.20 13.57
CA LEU A 101 -3.52 -18.60 14.65
C LEU A 101 -2.45 -19.60 14.20
N ASP A 102 -2.71 -20.39 13.14
CA ASP A 102 -1.71 -21.31 12.60
C ASP A 102 -0.52 -20.59 11.96
N LEU A 103 -0.60 -19.28 11.75
CA LEU A 103 0.49 -18.45 11.25
C LEU A 103 1.61 -18.28 12.30
N GLU A 104 1.31 -18.42 13.59
CA GLU A 104 2.33 -18.35 14.63
C GLU A 104 3.42 -19.43 14.42
N GLY A 105 4.68 -19.01 14.46
CA GLY A 105 5.83 -19.87 14.18
C GLY A 105 6.09 -20.18 12.70
N LYS A 106 5.23 -19.71 11.78
CA LYS A 106 5.39 -19.90 10.34
C LYS A 106 6.22 -18.79 9.69
N ARG A 107 6.57 -19.03 8.43
CA ARG A 107 7.20 -18.06 7.53
C ARG A 107 6.09 -17.38 6.74
N VAL A 108 6.02 -16.06 6.78
CA VAL A 108 5.02 -15.28 6.05
C VAL A 108 5.75 -14.24 5.20
N GLY A 109 5.46 -14.26 3.91
CA GLY A 109 5.98 -13.31 2.94
C GLY A 109 5.10 -12.07 2.84
N ILE A 110 5.72 -10.90 2.70
CA ILE A 110 5.03 -9.63 2.45
C ILE A 110 5.77 -8.82 1.37
N PRO A 111 5.05 -8.05 0.53
CA PRO A 111 5.68 -7.20 -0.48
C PRO A 111 6.47 -6.05 0.15
N GLU A 112 5.87 -5.39 1.14
CA GLU A 112 6.47 -4.27 1.88
C GLU A 112 5.88 -4.25 3.29
N TRP A 113 6.69 -3.87 4.27
CA TRP A 113 6.24 -3.68 5.63
C TRP A 113 5.31 -2.47 5.77
N THR A 114 5.55 -1.40 5.01
CA THR A 114 4.75 -0.16 5.08
C THR A 114 3.60 -0.05 4.09
N GLN A 115 3.37 -1.06 3.26
CA GLN A 115 2.24 -1.06 2.34
C GLN A 115 0.92 -1.04 3.12
N THR A 116 -0.01 -0.16 2.72
CA THR A 116 -1.31 0.01 3.40
C THR A 116 -2.07 -1.31 3.53
N ALA A 117 -2.06 -2.15 2.49
CA ALA A 117 -2.73 -3.45 2.50
C ALA A 117 -2.12 -4.41 3.55
N THR A 118 -0.78 -4.48 3.66
CA THR A 118 -0.12 -5.35 4.64
C THR A 118 -0.27 -4.85 6.06
N ILE A 119 -0.27 -3.53 6.28
CA ILE A 119 -0.60 -2.93 7.59
C ILE A 119 -2.00 -3.32 8.02
N TYR A 120 -3.00 -3.19 7.14
CA TYR A 120 -4.37 -3.55 7.48
C TYR A 120 -4.52 -5.05 7.76
N ALA A 121 -3.92 -5.90 6.91
CA ALA A 121 -3.93 -7.34 7.09
C ALA A 121 -3.32 -7.76 8.43
N ARG A 122 -2.16 -7.19 8.80
CA ARG A 122 -1.52 -7.43 10.10
C ARG A 122 -2.31 -6.87 11.27
N GLY A 123 -2.91 -5.69 11.11
CA GLY A 123 -3.79 -5.09 12.10
C GLY A 123 -4.99 -5.99 12.40
N TRP A 124 -5.63 -6.53 11.36
CA TRP A 124 -6.70 -7.51 11.53
C TRP A 124 -6.22 -8.79 12.23
N LEU A 125 -5.08 -9.36 11.82
CA LEU A 125 -4.50 -10.53 12.51
C LEU A 125 -4.24 -10.28 14.00
N ALA A 126 -3.68 -9.13 14.37
CA ALA A 126 -3.30 -8.86 15.74
C ALA A 126 -4.50 -8.44 16.61
N GLU A 127 -5.30 -7.50 16.11
CA GLU A 127 -6.34 -6.82 16.88
C GLU A 127 -7.68 -7.58 16.86
N THR A 128 -7.95 -8.37 15.81
CA THR A 128 -9.21 -9.13 15.67
C THR A 128 -9.01 -10.61 15.95
N GLU A 129 -7.95 -11.20 15.37
CA GLU A 129 -7.72 -12.65 15.44
C GLU A 129 -6.79 -13.06 16.60
N GLY A 130 -6.18 -12.09 17.28
CA GLY A 130 -5.32 -12.33 18.45
C GLY A 130 -3.96 -12.97 18.11
N VAL A 131 -3.52 -12.91 16.85
CA VAL A 131 -2.23 -13.46 16.42
C VAL A 131 -1.08 -12.61 16.94
N ASP A 132 -0.12 -13.24 17.61
CA ASP A 132 1.11 -12.55 17.99
C ASP A 132 2.06 -12.42 16.79
N LEU A 133 2.06 -11.24 16.16
CA LEU A 133 2.91 -10.96 15.00
C LEU A 133 4.40 -11.18 15.26
N ARG A 134 4.86 -11.15 16.53
CA ARG A 134 6.27 -11.40 16.91
C ARG A 134 6.64 -12.87 16.80
N LYS A 135 5.66 -13.78 16.82
CA LYS A 135 5.89 -15.21 16.62
C LYS A 135 5.95 -15.60 15.15
N ILE A 136 5.62 -14.69 14.23
CA ILE A 136 5.71 -14.90 12.79
C ILE A 136 7.12 -14.54 12.30
N LYS A 137 7.69 -15.38 11.43
CA LYS A 137 8.94 -15.09 10.73
C LYS A 137 8.63 -14.36 9.43
N TRP A 138 8.81 -13.05 9.41
CA TRP A 138 8.47 -12.20 8.27
C TRP A 138 9.59 -12.20 7.22
N PHE A 139 9.22 -12.37 5.96
CA PHE A 139 10.12 -12.28 4.81
C PHE A 139 9.59 -11.21 3.85
N GLN A 140 10.46 -10.35 3.34
CA GLN A 140 10.08 -9.30 2.41
C GLN A 140 10.71 -9.53 1.04
N THR A 141 9.87 -9.52 0.00
CA THR A 141 10.30 -9.52 -1.41
C THR A 141 9.14 -9.11 -2.31
N GLY A 142 9.40 -8.78 -3.57
CA GLY A 142 8.33 -8.44 -4.52
C GLY A 142 7.42 -9.64 -4.82
N VAL A 143 6.20 -9.34 -5.27
CA VAL A 143 5.18 -10.37 -5.54
C VAL A 143 5.66 -11.33 -6.63
N ASP A 144 6.00 -10.78 -7.80
CA ASP A 144 6.43 -11.56 -8.98
C ASP A 144 7.88 -11.30 -9.41
N ASN A 145 8.54 -10.32 -8.78
CA ASN A 145 9.94 -9.98 -9.06
C ASN A 145 10.74 -9.95 -7.74
N PRO A 146 11.92 -10.58 -7.69
CA PRO A 146 12.76 -10.60 -6.49
C PRO A 146 13.37 -9.22 -6.19
N GLY A 147 13.86 -9.04 -4.96
CA GLY A 147 14.75 -7.91 -4.63
C GLY A 147 14.07 -6.55 -4.47
N ARG A 148 12.75 -6.51 -4.30
CA ARG A 148 12.02 -5.26 -4.02
C ARG A 148 12.45 -4.66 -2.67
N PRO A 149 13.06 -3.46 -2.65
CA PRO A 149 13.50 -2.82 -1.41
C PRO A 149 12.32 -2.26 -0.62
N GLU A 150 12.47 -2.15 0.70
CA GLU A 150 11.49 -1.44 1.54
C GLU A 150 11.62 0.08 1.30
N PRO A 151 10.61 0.76 0.74
CA PRO A 151 10.80 2.12 0.25
C PRO A 151 10.99 3.19 1.33
N SER A 152 10.68 2.91 2.60
CA SER A 152 10.66 3.92 3.68
C SER A 152 11.54 3.61 4.88
N ASN A 153 12.28 2.48 4.86
CA ASN A 153 13.12 2.00 5.98
C ASN A 153 12.45 2.25 7.35
N PRO A 154 11.26 1.66 7.59
CA PRO A 154 10.48 1.93 8.78
C PRO A 154 11.22 1.49 10.04
N ILE A 155 10.96 2.19 11.13
CA ILE A 155 11.31 1.72 12.46
C ILE A 155 10.32 0.59 12.80
N LEU A 156 10.83 -0.63 12.92
CA LEU A 156 10.00 -1.79 13.28
C LEU A 156 9.66 -1.77 14.78
N PRO A 157 8.45 -2.22 15.17
CA PRO A 157 8.11 -2.39 16.58
C PRO A 157 9.05 -3.38 17.30
N PRO A 158 9.27 -3.24 18.61
CA PRO A 158 10.09 -4.17 19.37
C PRO A 158 9.62 -5.63 19.22
N GLY A 159 10.57 -6.55 18.97
CA GLY A 159 10.30 -7.98 18.79
C GLY A 159 9.82 -8.37 17.39
N ILE A 160 9.64 -7.43 16.47
CA ILE A 160 9.39 -7.71 15.06
C ILE A 160 10.71 -7.70 14.30
N ASN A 161 10.96 -8.74 13.51
CA ASN A 161 12.07 -8.80 12.56
C ASN A 161 11.54 -9.19 11.18
N VAL A 162 12.01 -8.48 10.15
CA VAL A 162 11.64 -8.69 8.74
C VAL A 162 12.91 -9.01 7.98
N THR A 163 12.98 -10.20 7.40
CA THR A 163 14.15 -10.66 6.64
C THR A 163 13.96 -10.32 5.15
N PRO A 164 14.80 -9.48 4.54
CA PRO A 164 14.74 -9.26 3.10
C PRO A 164 15.17 -10.52 2.34
N VAL A 165 14.45 -10.84 1.26
CA VAL A 165 14.77 -11.92 0.31
C VAL A 165 15.04 -11.27 -1.04
N THR A 166 16.26 -11.42 -1.55
CA THR A 166 16.73 -10.71 -2.75
C THR A 166 16.80 -11.56 -4.00
N ASP A 167 16.71 -12.89 -3.86
CA ASP A 167 16.90 -13.88 -4.91
C ASP A 167 15.61 -14.56 -5.38
N LYS A 168 14.50 -14.37 -4.67
CA LYS A 168 13.18 -14.96 -4.98
C LYS A 168 12.05 -13.99 -4.74
N SER A 169 10.98 -14.11 -5.53
CA SER A 169 9.70 -13.42 -5.35
C SER A 169 8.75 -14.19 -4.42
N LEU A 170 7.65 -13.58 -3.99
CA LEU A 170 6.63 -14.26 -3.17
C LEU A 170 5.99 -15.43 -3.91
N SER A 171 5.83 -15.30 -5.24
CA SER A 171 5.31 -16.35 -6.12
C SER A 171 6.24 -17.58 -6.21
N GLU A 172 7.51 -17.45 -5.79
CA GLU A 172 8.53 -18.52 -5.82
C GLU A 172 8.86 -19.12 -4.43
N LEU A 173 8.28 -18.59 -3.35
CA LEU A 173 8.50 -19.05 -1.97
C LEU A 173 7.56 -20.20 -1.57
#